data_AF-A0A2R6A7M6-F1
#
_entry.id   AF-A0A2R6A7M6-F1
#
_cell.length_a   1.000
_cell.length_b   1.000
_cell.length_c   1.000
_cell.angle_alpha   90.00
_cell.angle_beta   90.00
_cell.angle_gamma   90.00
#
_symmetry.space_group_name_H-M   'P 1'
#
loop_
_entity.id
_entity.type
_entity.pdbx_description
1 polymer ?
#
loop_
_entity_poly.entity_id
_entity_poly.type
_entity_poly.pdbx_seq_one_letter_code
_entity_poly.pdbx_strand_id
1 'polypeptide(L)'
;MKIKKVALENFLSYGEKGEIEVGDLSLIVGPNGAGKTNLVRALTLLSKILAGQTVPDIQYYAHSPKEPFTVEVELELSDEEKKAVREWLALSLIWDYATVPHDLKSFSEFLAKHWENCAPPFSPTTHPASVVESVSLTLKFSTVSSMRLLLKAT
;
A
#
# COMPACT_ATOMS: atom_id res chain seq x y z
N MET A 1 -13.54 8.31 1.98
CA MET A 1 -12.18 8.02 1.53
C MET A 1 -12.09 8.40 0.07
N LYS A 2 -11.08 9.17 -0.31
CA LYS A 2 -10.83 9.57 -1.71
C LYS A 2 -9.38 9.30 -2.06
N ILE A 3 -9.12 8.82 -3.27
CA ILE A 3 -7.76 8.71 -3.80
C ILE A 3 -7.36 10.10 -4.33
N LYS A 4 -6.23 10.62 -3.86
CA LYS A 4 -5.65 11.91 -4.32
C LYS A 4 -4.57 11.72 -5.34
N LYS A 5 -3.77 10.67 -5.18
CA LYS A 5 -2.58 10.45 -5.99
C LYS A 5 -2.26 8.97 -6.05
N VAL A 6 -1.77 8.54 -7.20
CA VAL A 6 -1.18 7.23 -7.39
C VAL A 6 0.22 7.44 -7.96
N ALA A 7 1.24 6.87 -7.32
CA ALA A 7 2.59 6.82 -7.87
C ALA A 7 2.99 5.37 -8.11
N LEU A 8 3.56 5.10 -9.28
CA LEU A 8 3.96 3.78 -9.74
C LEU A 8 5.42 3.84 -10.20
N GLU A 9 6.23 2.88 -9.80
CA GLU A 9 7.63 2.78 -10.23
C GLU A 9 7.97 1.31 -10.48
N ASN A 10 8.66 1.05 -11.60
CA ASN A 10 8.98 -0.28 -12.07
C ASN A 10 7.75 -1.22 -12.12
N PHE A 11 6.56 -0.69 -12.40
CA PHE A 11 5.28 -1.43 -12.39
C PHE A 11 4.70 -1.59 -13.81
N LEU A 12 4.72 -2.80 -14.37
CA LEU A 12 4.21 -3.14 -15.70
C LEU A 12 4.71 -2.20 -16.81
N SER A 13 3.91 -1.23 -17.25
CA SER A 13 4.31 -0.23 -18.27
C SER A 13 4.98 1.01 -17.70
N TYR A 14 5.00 1.15 -16.38
CA TYR A 14 5.61 2.26 -15.65
C TYR A 14 7.03 1.86 -15.25
N GLY A 15 7.96 1.86 -16.20
CA GLY A 15 9.37 1.53 -15.94
C GLY A 15 10.01 2.55 -14.99
N GLU A 16 9.89 3.83 -15.32
CA GLU A 16 10.28 4.93 -14.44
C GLU A 16 9.12 5.35 -13.53
N LYS A 17 9.44 6.13 -12.48
CA LYS A 17 8.46 6.66 -11.55
C LYS A 17 7.46 7.58 -12.27
N GLY A 18 6.19 7.16 -12.29
CA GLY A 18 5.06 7.95 -12.80
C GLY A 18 4.12 8.34 -11.67
N GLU A 19 3.67 9.59 -11.67
CA GLU A 19 2.73 10.12 -10.67
C GLU A 19 1.47 10.63 -11.35
N ILE A 20 0.30 10.28 -10.78
CA ILE A 20 -1.00 10.58 -11.36
C ILE A 20 -1.88 11.14 -10.25
N GLU A 21 -2.29 12.39 -10.41
CA GLU A 21 -3.26 13.03 -9.52
C GLU A 21 -4.67 12.59 -9.88
N VAL A 22 -5.48 12.36 -8.86
CA VAL A 22 -6.86 11.88 -8.97
C VAL A 22 -7.76 12.88 -8.22
N GLY A 23 -8.70 13.46 -8.96
CA GLY A 23 -9.75 14.33 -8.42
C GLY A 23 -11.09 13.60 -8.28
N ASP A 24 -12.14 14.36 -7.94
CA ASP A 24 -13.50 13.84 -7.75
C ASP A 24 -14.07 13.16 -9.02
N LEU A 25 -13.66 13.63 -10.19
CA LEU A 25 -13.89 12.97 -11.48
C LEU A 25 -12.59 13.01 -12.27
N SER A 26 -12.02 11.83 -12.54
CA SER A 26 -10.77 11.70 -13.29
C SER A 26 -11.01 10.89 -14.55
N LEU A 27 -10.72 11.48 -15.71
CA LEU A 27 -10.83 10.82 -17.01
C LEU A 27 -9.42 10.50 -17.54
N ILE A 28 -9.12 9.21 -17.67
CA ILE A 28 -7.82 8.74 -18.15
C ILE A 28 -7.95 8.35 -19.63
N VAL A 29 -7.31 9.11 -20.51
CA VAL A 29 -7.32 8.90 -21.96
C VAL A 29 -5.91 8.72 -22.52
N GLY A 30 -5.80 8.01 -23.63
CA GLY A 30 -4.54 7.77 -24.32
C GLY A 30 -4.59 6.55 -25.24
N PRO A 31 -3.57 6.31 -26.08
CA PRO A 31 -3.52 5.18 -26.99
C PRO A 31 -3.54 3.81 -26.29
N ASN A 32 -3.84 2.75 -27.03
CA ASN A 32 -3.69 1.38 -26.52
C ASN A 32 -2.23 1.12 -26.15
N GLY A 33 -2.00 0.39 -25.05
CA GLY A 33 -0.65 0.15 -24.53
C GLY A 33 -0.06 1.28 -23.70
N ALA A 34 -0.67 2.47 -23.62
CA ALA A 34 -0.16 3.61 -22.85
C ALA A 34 -0.24 3.46 -21.32
N GLY A 35 -0.53 2.27 -20.79
CA GLY A 35 -0.54 2.01 -19.34
C GLY A 35 -1.84 2.28 -18.59
N LYS A 36 -2.91 2.76 -19.25
CA LYS A 36 -4.22 3.04 -18.62
C LYS A 36 -4.77 1.84 -17.82
N THR A 37 -4.79 0.66 -18.43
CA THR A 37 -5.24 -0.58 -17.76
C THR A 37 -4.29 -0.97 -16.63
N ASN A 38 -3.00 -0.67 -16.75
CA ASN A 38 -2.01 -0.97 -15.72
C ASN A 38 -2.20 -0.10 -14.47
N LEU A 39 -2.61 1.16 -14.61
CA LEU A 39 -3.02 1.97 -13.46
C LEU A 39 -4.17 1.30 -12.68
N VAL A 40 -5.21 0.83 -13.38
CA VAL A 40 -6.33 0.10 -12.75
C VAL A 40 -5.85 -1.21 -12.12
N ARG A 41 -4.91 -1.92 -12.76
CA ARG A 41 -4.29 -3.13 -12.18
C ARG A 41 -3.51 -2.84 -10.90
N ALA A 42 -2.81 -1.71 -10.81
CA ALA A 42 -2.09 -1.32 -9.60
C ALA A 42 -3.05 -1.11 -8.41
N LEU A 43 -4.14 -0.36 -8.65
CA LEU A 43 -5.19 -0.16 -7.64
C LEU A 43 -5.88 -1.48 -7.25
N THR A 44 -6.12 -2.35 -8.23
CA THR A 44 -6.70 -3.68 -7.99
C THR A 44 -5.77 -4.55 -7.16
N LEU A 45 -4.47 -4.57 -7.47
CA LEU A 45 -3.45 -5.30 -6.71
C LEU A 45 -3.44 -4.86 -5.25
N LEU A 46 -3.40 -3.54 -5.03
CA LEU A 46 -3.41 -2.96 -3.69
C LEU A 46 -4.68 -3.33 -2.91
N SER A 47 -5.85 -3.26 -3.57
CA SER A 47 -7.12 -3.67 -2.97
C SER A 47 -7.15 -5.14 -2.58
N LYS A 48 -6.56 -6.03 -3.39
CA LYS A 48 -6.48 -7.47 -3.07
C LYS A 48 -5.62 -7.72 -1.83
N ILE A 49 -4.46 -7.07 -1.78
CA ILE A 49 -3.53 -7.20 -0.64
C ILE A 49 -4.16 -6.68 0.65
N LEU A 50 -4.82 -5.51 0.59
CA LEU A 50 -5.57 -4.96 1.73
C LEU A 50 -6.70 -5.88 2.20
N ALA A 51 -7.33 -6.61 1.29
CA ALA A 51 -8.35 -7.61 1.61
C ALA A 51 -7.77 -8.94 2.14
N GLY A 52 -6.44 -9.04 2.33
CA GLY A 52 -5.76 -10.26 2.76
C GLY A 52 -5.75 -11.37 1.72
N GLN A 53 -6.04 -11.06 0.45
CA GLN A 53 -6.01 -12.05 -0.62
C GLN A 53 -4.58 -12.37 -1.03
N THR A 54 -4.32 -13.65 -1.29
CA THR A 54 -3.05 -14.06 -1.88
C THR A 54 -3.00 -13.62 -3.35
N VAL A 55 -1.86 -13.07 -3.75
CA VAL A 55 -1.57 -12.71 -5.13
C VAL A 55 -0.52 -13.68 -5.63
N PRO A 56 -0.89 -14.65 -6.49
CA PRO A 56 0.09 -15.54 -7.09
C PRO A 56 1.04 -14.74 -7.98
N ASP A 57 2.35 -15.01 -7.84
CA ASP A 57 3.42 -14.41 -8.66
C ASP A 57 3.39 -12.88 -8.69
N ILE A 58 3.82 -12.27 -7.58
CA ILE A 58 3.80 -10.81 -7.47
C ILE A 58 4.82 -10.13 -8.42
N GLN A 59 5.89 -10.85 -8.81
CA GLN A 59 6.89 -10.36 -9.76
C GLN A 59 6.35 -10.17 -11.18
N TYR A 60 5.23 -10.81 -11.53
CA TYR A 60 4.52 -10.53 -12.78
C TYR A 60 4.26 -9.03 -13.00
N TYR A 61 4.07 -8.29 -11.91
CA TYR A 61 3.77 -6.86 -11.97
C TYR A 61 5.01 -5.97 -12.14
N ALA A 62 6.23 -6.52 -11.98
CA ALA A 62 7.45 -5.76 -12.19
C ALA A 62 7.68 -5.49 -13.68
N HIS A 63 8.06 -4.26 -14.04
CA HIS A 63 8.54 -3.96 -15.39
C HIS A 63 9.89 -4.66 -15.64
N SER A 64 10.77 -4.59 -14.65
CA SER A 64 12.05 -5.29 -14.57
C SER A 64 12.04 -6.25 -13.37
N PRO A 65 11.90 -7.57 -13.57
CA PRO A 65 11.78 -8.56 -12.48
C PRO A 65 12.99 -8.69 -11.55
N LYS A 66 14.10 -8.01 -11.85
CA LYS A 66 15.31 -7.99 -11.02
C LYS A 66 15.35 -6.80 -10.05
N GLU A 67 14.42 -5.87 -10.20
CA GLU A 67 14.33 -4.66 -9.41
C GLU A 67 12.99 -4.65 -8.68
N PRO A 68 12.93 -4.07 -7.48
CA PRO A 68 11.67 -3.95 -6.76
C PRO A 68 10.72 -3.00 -7.50
N PHE A 69 9.42 -3.25 -7.42
CA PHE A 69 8.41 -2.31 -7.89
C PHE A 69 7.68 -1.67 -6.72
N THR A 70 7.13 -0.48 -6.96
CA THR A 70 6.33 0.24 -5.97
C THR A 70 4.97 0.67 -6.51
N VAL A 71 3.96 0.55 -5.63
CA VAL A 71 2.63 1.12 -5.83
C VAL A 71 2.31 1.96 -4.61
N GLU A 72 2.31 3.27 -4.78
CA GLU A 72 1.98 4.24 -3.72
C GLU A 72 0.62 4.88 -4.03
N VAL A 73 -0.26 4.93 -3.04
CA VAL A 73 -1.55 5.61 -3.12
C VAL A 73 -1.68 6.59 -1.96
N GLU A 74 -1.92 7.84 -2.30
CA GLU A 74 -2.27 8.87 -1.32
C GLU A 74 -3.80 8.97 -1.20
N LEU A 75 -4.28 8.84 0.02
CA LEU A 75 -5.69 8.84 0.37
C LEU A 75 -6.01 10.06 1.24
N GLU A 76 -7.11 10.72 0.91
CA GLU A 76 -7.80 11.68 1.78
C GLU A 76 -8.91 10.96 2.54
N LEU A 77 -8.87 11.06 3.87
CA LEU A 77 -9.81 10.41 4.78
C LEU A 77 -10.60 11.48 5.56
N SER A 78 -11.88 11.21 5.83
CA SER A 78 -12.65 12.01 6.80
C SER A 78 -12.17 11.74 8.23
N ASP A 79 -12.59 12.56 9.19
CA ASP A 79 -12.20 12.37 10.60
C ASP A 79 -12.78 11.08 11.20
N GLU A 80 -13.99 10.69 10.79
CA GLU A 80 -14.61 9.42 11.16
C GLU A 80 -13.83 8.23 10.58
N GLU A 81 -13.40 8.31 9.32
CA GLU A 81 -12.62 7.27 8.66
C GLU A 81 -11.24 7.12 9.29
N LYS A 82 -10.57 8.22 9.65
CA LYS A 82 -9.30 8.18 10.39
C LYS A 82 -9.46 7.50 11.74
N LYS A 83 -10.53 7.82 12.46
CA LYS A 83 -10.85 7.17 13.74
C LYS A 83 -11.04 5.67 13.53
N ALA A 84 -11.79 5.26 12.52
CA ALA A 84 -12.02 3.85 12.21
C ALA A 84 -10.72 3.11 11.82
N VAL A 85 -9.88 3.69 10.96
CA VAL A 85 -8.58 3.10 10.56
C VAL A 85 -7.65 3.00 11.77
N ARG A 86 -7.62 4.02 12.64
CA ARG A 86 -6.83 4.01 13.87
C ARG A 86 -7.30 2.90 14.81
N GLU A 87 -8.60 2.79 15.04
CA GLU A 87 -9.18 1.76 15.92
C GLU A 87 -8.95 0.36 15.35
N TRP A 88 -9.10 0.18 14.04
CA TRP A 88 -8.80 -1.08 13.38
C TRP A 88 -7.32 -1.46 13.53
N LEU A 89 -6.39 -0.55 13.23
CA LEU A 89 -4.96 -0.80 13.41
C LEU A 89 -4.62 -1.04 14.88
N ALA A 90 -5.20 -0.28 15.81
CA ALA A 90 -5.01 -0.50 17.24
C ALA A 90 -5.43 -1.92 17.65
N LEU A 91 -6.59 -2.39 17.19
CA LEU A 91 -7.05 -3.76 17.44
C LEU A 91 -6.14 -4.81 16.79
N SER A 92 -5.64 -4.56 15.57
CA SER A 92 -4.68 -5.45 14.92
C SER A 92 -3.35 -5.54 15.69
N LEU A 93 -2.94 -4.45 16.35
CA LEU A 93 -1.68 -4.35 17.11
C LEU A 93 -1.80 -4.80 18.57
N ILE A 94 -3.00 -4.74 19.16
CA ILE A 94 -3.29 -5.23 20.52
C ILE A 94 -3.00 -6.73 20.64
N TRP A 95 -3.07 -7.48 19.53
CA TRP A 95 -2.69 -8.88 19.52
C TRP A 95 -1.19 -9.10 19.80
N ASP A 96 -0.33 -8.09 19.58
CA ASP A 96 1.13 -8.16 19.79
C ASP A 96 1.67 -7.22 20.90
N TYR A 97 0.99 -6.11 21.25
CA TYR A 97 1.49 -5.15 22.25
C TYR A 97 0.40 -4.54 23.15
N ALA A 98 0.72 -4.38 24.44
CA ALA A 98 -0.12 -3.70 25.42
C ALA A 98 -0.05 -2.17 25.26
N THR A 99 -1.24 -1.54 25.25
CA THR A 99 -1.55 -0.08 25.19
C THR A 99 -1.21 0.66 23.89
N VAL A 100 -2.25 1.08 23.16
CA VAL A 100 -2.18 1.88 21.93
C VAL A 100 -2.58 3.34 22.23
N PRO A 101 -1.87 4.37 21.70
CA PRO A 101 -2.23 5.77 21.93
C PRO A 101 -3.61 6.16 21.37
N HIS A 102 -4.26 7.13 22.01
CA HIS A 102 -5.62 7.57 21.66
C HIS A 102 -5.69 8.71 20.64
N ASP A 103 -4.59 9.42 20.35
CA ASP A 103 -4.53 10.50 19.36
C ASP A 103 -3.72 10.10 18.11
N LEU A 104 -4.03 10.73 16.97
CA LEU A 104 -3.46 10.37 15.67
C LEU A 104 -1.95 10.63 15.59
N LYS A 105 -1.46 11.69 16.24
CA LYS A 105 -0.06 12.07 16.19
C LYS A 105 0.78 11.05 16.96
N SER A 106 0.42 10.78 18.22
CA SER A 106 1.09 9.78 19.04
C SER A 106 0.94 8.38 18.46
N PHE A 107 -0.19 8.06 17.82
CA PHE A 107 -0.37 6.80 17.12
C PHE A 107 0.56 6.67 15.90
N SER A 108 0.71 7.73 15.11
CA SER A 108 1.68 7.75 14.00
C SER A 108 3.11 7.59 14.47
N GLU A 109 3.49 8.26 15.57
CA GLU A 109 4.81 8.12 16.20
C GLU A 109 5.01 6.71 16.78
N PHE A 110 3.97 6.14 17.39
CA PHE A 110 3.94 4.77 17.89
C PHE A 110 4.16 3.75 16.76
N LEU A 111 3.44 3.88 15.64
CA LEU A 111 3.65 3.06 14.45
C LEU A 111 5.08 3.19 13.95
N ALA A 112 5.59 4.41 13.77
CA ALA A 112 6.95 4.61 13.28
C ALA A 112 8.02 3.96 14.18
N LYS A 113 7.82 3.99 15.51
CA LYS A 113 8.74 3.41 16.49
C LYS A 113 8.65 1.89 16.60
N HIS A 114 7.45 1.32 16.44
CA HIS A 114 7.21 -0.11 16.66
C HIS A 114 6.99 -0.87 15.36
N TRP A 115 7.05 -0.23 14.19
CA TRP A 115 6.79 -0.82 12.88
C TRP A 115 7.54 -2.14 12.64
N GLU A 116 8.82 -2.19 13.00
CA GLU A 116 9.65 -3.38 12.85
C GLU A 116 9.23 -4.53 13.77
N ASN A 117 8.62 -4.21 14.92
CA ASN A 117 8.12 -5.17 15.90
C ASN A 117 6.63 -5.50 15.72
N CYS A 118 5.89 -4.65 15.00
CA CYS A 118 4.46 -4.75 14.73
C CYS A 118 4.15 -5.44 13.40
N ALA A 119 5.18 -5.81 12.63
CA ALA A 119 5.01 -6.67 11.48
C ALA A 119 4.77 -8.10 11.99
N PRO A 120 3.57 -8.68 11.86
CA PRO A 120 3.52 -10.14 11.85
C PRO A 120 4.47 -10.60 10.75
N PRO A 121 5.25 -11.68 10.94
CA PRO A 121 5.89 -12.30 9.80
C PRO A 121 4.76 -12.72 8.88
N PHE A 122 4.54 -11.96 7.80
CA PHE A 122 3.81 -12.48 6.66
C PHE A 122 4.72 -13.59 6.12
N SER A 123 4.58 -14.79 6.69
CA SER A 123 5.19 -15.99 6.18
C SER A 123 4.25 -16.46 5.07
N PRO A 124 4.59 -16.26 3.78
CA PRO A 124 3.88 -16.97 2.73
C PRO A 124 3.98 -18.45 3.09
N THR A 125 2.82 -19.10 3.22
CA THR A 125 2.75 -20.53 3.49
C THR A 125 3.57 -21.23 2.40
N THR A 126 4.62 -21.89 2.85
CA THR A 126 5.69 -22.44 2.03
C THR A 126 5.16 -23.52 1.09
N HIS A 127 5.18 -23.23 -0.22
CA HIS A 127 5.43 -24.25 -1.23
C HIS A 127 6.89 -24.16 -1.66
N PRO A 128 7.64 -25.27 -1.71
CA PRO A 128 9.08 -25.25 -1.89
C PRO A 128 9.41 -25.16 -3.37
N ALA A 129 9.42 -23.95 -3.95
CA ALA A 129 10.18 -23.61 -5.16
C ALA A 129 9.87 -22.17 -5.63
N SER A 130 10.19 -21.14 -4.84
CA SER A 130 10.55 -19.83 -5.37
C SER A 130 11.17 -19.00 -4.26
N VAL A 131 12.17 -18.22 -4.64
CA VAL A 131 12.95 -17.33 -3.79
C VAL A 131 12.02 -16.42 -2.98
N VAL A 132 12.38 -16.18 -1.73
CA VAL A 132 11.61 -15.38 -0.76
C VAL A 132 11.45 -13.95 -1.29
N GLU A 133 10.30 -13.66 -1.91
CA GLU A 133 9.89 -12.32 -2.34
C GLU A 133 9.23 -11.62 -1.14
N SER A 134 9.91 -10.61 -0.59
CA SER A 134 9.35 -9.85 0.54
C SER A 134 8.40 -8.77 0.02
N VAL A 135 7.13 -8.84 0.45
CA VAL A 135 6.12 -7.81 0.16
C VAL A 135 5.95 -6.96 1.41
N SER A 136 6.29 -5.67 1.31
CA SER A 136 6.13 -4.71 2.40
C SER A 136 5.02 -3.71 2.08
N LEU A 137 4.08 -3.55 3.01
CA LEU A 137 3.00 -2.57 2.93
C LEU A 137 3.25 -1.50 4.00
N THR A 138 3.68 -0.31 3.62
CA THR A 138 3.94 0.79 4.55
C THR A 138 2.76 1.75 4.59
N LEU A 139 2.24 2.01 5.79
CA LEU A 139 1.25 3.05 6.06
C LEU A 139 1.97 4.26 6.66
N LYS A 140 1.89 5.43 6.00
CA LYS A 140 2.42 6.69 6.52
C LYS A 140 1.32 7.73 6.65
N PHE A 141 1.09 8.23 7.85
CA PHE A 141 0.26 9.41 8.08
C PHE A 141 1.15 10.65 7.89
N SER A 142 0.93 11.45 6.85
CA SER A 142 1.76 12.62 6.58
C SER A 142 1.22 13.89 7.26
N THR A 143 -0.10 13.99 7.45
CA THR A 143 -0.77 15.11 8.11
C THR A 143 -2.03 14.63 8.85
N VAL A 144 -2.72 15.54 9.54
CA VAL A 144 -4.04 15.25 10.14
C VAL A 144 -5.05 14.77 9.09
N SER A 145 -4.86 15.04 7.79
CA SER A 145 -5.84 14.77 6.72
C SER A 145 -5.46 13.70 5.68
N SER A 146 -4.20 13.26 5.62
CA SER A 146 -3.70 12.42 4.53
C SER A 146 -2.98 11.15 5.01
N MET A 147 -3.30 10.02 4.36
CA MET A 147 -2.67 8.72 4.58
C MET A 147 -2.04 8.23 3.28
N ARG A 148 -0.79 7.76 3.33
CA ARG A 148 -0.09 7.14 2.21
C ARG A 148 0.05 5.66 2.44
N LEU A 149 -0.34 4.89 1.44
CA LEU A 149 -0.19 3.45 1.38
C LEU A 149 0.87 3.11 0.33
N LEU A 150 1.99 2.55 0.76
CA LEU A 150 3.08 2.15 -0.12
C LEU A 150 3.22 0.63 -0.11
N LEU A 151 2.98 0.01 -1.25
CA LEU A 151 3.35 -1.37 -1.50
C LEU A 151 4.73 -1.38 -2.16
N LYS A 152 5.67 -2.13 -1.58
CA LYS A 152 6.98 -2.43 -2.18
C LYS A 152 7.19 -3.93 -2.17
N ALA A 153 7.37 -4.51 -3.35
CA ALA A 153 7.69 -5.92 -3.53
C ALA A 153 9.11 -6.04 -4.09
N THR A 154 9.91 -6.94 -3.50
CA THR A 154 11.30 -7.25 -3.88
C THR A 154 11.40 -8.63 -4.49
#